data_AF-A0A2I0T617-F1
#
_entry.id   AF-A0A2I0T617-F1
#
_cell.length_a   1.000
_cell.length_b   1.000
_cell.length_c   1.000
_cell.angle_alpha   90.00
_cell.angle_beta   90.00
_cell.angle_gamma   90.00
#
_symmetry.space_group_name_H-M   'P 1'
#
loop_
_entity.id
_entity.type
_entity.pdbx_description
1 polymer ?
#
loop_
_entity_poly.entity_id
_entity_poly.type
_entity_poly.pdbx_seq_one_letter_code
_entity_poly.pdbx_strand_id
1 'polypeptide(L)'
;MPGDDLKEMCLSALANLTWQSRTQDEHPKTMFSKDKDIIPFIDKYWECMTTRQRPGKMTWPNNIVKTMGELLPEAVGRDGEPSASSRTEGPREQPRKPGDGYRYILAEPDPHAPDPEKLELDCWAGKPIPGDLYRACLYERVLLALHDRAPQLKISDDRLTVIGEKGYSMVRASHGVRKGAWYFEISMDEMPPDTAARLGWSQPLGK
;
A
#
# COMPACT_ATOMS: atom_id res chain seq x y z
N MET A 1 -14.70 21.87 1.35
CA MET A 1 -13.60 21.08 1.93
C MET A 1 -12.38 21.25 1.03
N PRO A 2 -11.20 21.63 1.55
CA PRO A 2 -9.96 21.66 0.79
C PRO A 2 -9.68 20.29 0.18
N GLY A 3 -9.09 20.24 -1.01
CA GLY A 3 -8.90 18.99 -1.78
C GLY A 3 -8.10 17.93 -1.02
N ASP A 4 -7.11 18.36 -0.23
CA ASP A 4 -6.25 17.46 0.55
C ASP A 4 -7.00 16.78 1.72
N ASP A 5 -7.96 17.47 2.33
CA ASP A 5 -8.73 16.93 3.46
C ASP A 5 -9.72 15.86 3.01
N LEU A 6 -10.39 16.11 1.88
CA LEU A 6 -11.30 15.14 1.26
C LEU A 6 -10.55 13.89 0.81
N LYS A 7 -9.34 14.08 0.29
CA LYS A 7 -8.46 13.01 -0.15
C LYS A 7 -8.13 12.05 0.98
N GLU A 8 -7.66 12.56 2.12
CA GLU A 8 -7.30 11.71 3.26
C GLU A 8 -8.52 10.97 3.82
N MET A 9 -9.71 11.61 3.82
CA MET A 9 -10.96 10.96 4.22
C MET A 9 -11.38 9.84 3.26
N CYS A 10 -11.27 10.03 1.94
CA CYS A 10 -11.59 8.99 0.97
C CYS A 10 -10.63 7.80 1.02
N LEU A 11 -9.33 8.05 1.22
CA LEU A 11 -8.33 6.99 1.39
C LEU A 11 -8.57 6.19 2.67
N SER A 12 -8.86 6.88 3.78
CA SER A 12 -9.18 6.25 5.06
C SER A 12 -10.46 5.42 4.98
N ALA A 13 -11.50 5.92 4.30
CA ALA A 13 -12.74 5.18 4.08
C ALA A 13 -12.49 3.89 3.29
N LEU A 14 -11.74 3.96 2.19
CA LEU A 14 -11.41 2.79 1.38
C LEU A 14 -10.57 1.75 2.12
N ALA A 15 -9.56 2.18 2.89
CA ALA A 15 -8.73 1.28 3.67
C ALA A 15 -9.59 0.50 4.69
N ASN A 16 -10.50 1.18 5.38
CA ASN A 16 -11.39 0.56 6.35
C ASN A 16 -12.43 -0.36 5.71
N LEU A 17 -13.03 0.05 4.59
CA LEU A 17 -13.97 -0.80 3.83
C LEU A 17 -13.27 -2.06 3.30
N THR A 18 -12.05 -1.93 2.81
CA THR A 18 -11.23 -3.07 2.36
C THR A 18 -10.90 -4.02 3.51
N TRP A 19 -10.54 -3.47 4.68
CA TRP A 19 -10.28 -4.27 5.88
C TRP A 19 -11.52 -5.00 6.38
N GLN A 20 -12.67 -4.32 6.43
CA GLN A 20 -13.95 -4.93 6.83
C GLN A 20 -14.32 -6.06 5.89
N SER A 21 -14.22 -5.85 4.58
CA SER A 21 -14.56 -6.90 3.61
C SER A 21 -13.62 -8.11 3.69
N ARG A 22 -12.33 -7.93 4.04
CA ARG A 22 -11.39 -9.04 4.26
C ARG A 22 -11.65 -9.85 5.51
N THR A 23 -12.24 -9.24 6.54
CA THR A 23 -12.41 -9.85 7.86
C THR A 23 -13.82 -10.37 8.10
N GLN A 24 -14.83 -9.82 7.40
CA GLN A 24 -16.23 -10.11 7.65
C GLN A 24 -16.94 -10.78 6.47
N ASP A 25 -16.47 -10.59 5.23
CA ASP A 25 -17.11 -11.19 4.06
C ASP A 25 -16.42 -12.49 3.65
N GLU A 26 -17.22 -13.50 3.30
CA GLU A 26 -16.73 -14.78 2.77
C GLU A 26 -15.97 -14.59 1.44
N HIS A 27 -16.32 -13.54 0.68
CA HIS A 27 -15.66 -13.13 -0.56
C HIS A 27 -15.22 -11.66 -0.47
N PRO A 28 -13.93 -11.39 -0.19
CA PRO A 28 -13.44 -10.03 0.01
C PRO A 28 -13.58 -9.17 -1.24
N LYS A 29 -14.25 -8.03 -1.12
CA LYS A 29 -14.39 -7.02 -2.18
C LYS A 29 -13.11 -6.21 -2.30
N THR A 30 -12.64 -6.04 -3.54
CA THR A 30 -11.51 -5.17 -3.88
C THR A 30 -11.95 -3.84 -4.50
N MET A 31 -13.24 -3.68 -4.80
CA MET A 31 -13.83 -2.50 -5.42
C MET A 31 -15.04 -2.01 -4.61
N PHE A 32 -15.17 -0.69 -4.49
CA PHE A 32 -16.20 -0.04 -3.68
C PHE A 32 -16.88 1.08 -4.47
N SER A 33 -18.20 1.12 -4.42
CA SER A 33 -19.01 2.15 -5.05
C SER A 33 -18.88 3.46 -4.29
N LYS A 34 -18.66 4.56 -5.04
CA LYS A 34 -18.69 5.91 -4.49
C LYS A 34 -19.98 6.19 -3.72
N ASP A 35 -21.13 5.89 -4.34
CA ASP A 35 -22.45 6.28 -3.84
C ASP A 35 -22.99 5.31 -2.78
N LYS A 36 -22.63 4.03 -2.85
CA LYS A 36 -23.16 3.00 -1.94
C LYS A 36 -22.25 2.66 -0.76
N ASP A 37 -20.93 2.86 -0.91
CA ASP A 37 -19.96 2.43 0.09
C ASP A 37 -19.18 3.62 0.65
N ILE A 38 -18.50 4.39 -0.21
CA ILE A 38 -17.58 5.45 0.22
C ILE A 38 -18.33 6.62 0.86
N ILE A 39 -19.38 7.14 0.21
CA ILE A 39 -20.15 8.27 0.73
C ILE A 39 -20.83 7.89 2.06
N PRO A 40 -21.56 6.77 2.18
CA PRO A 40 -22.20 6.37 3.42
C PRO A 40 -21.20 6.09 4.56
N PHE A 41 -20.04 5.48 4.26
CA PHE A 41 -18.99 5.29 5.26
C PHE A 41 -18.50 6.62 5.80
N ILE A 42 -18.21 7.56 4.89
CA ILE A 42 -17.70 8.87 5.29
C ILE A 42 -18.74 9.65 6.10
N ASP A 43 -20.00 9.56 5.70
CA ASP A 43 -21.10 10.23 6.40
C ASP A 43 -21.33 9.65 7.80
N LYS A 44 -21.21 8.32 7.94
CA LYS A 44 -21.33 7.61 9.22
C LYS A 44 -20.21 7.93 10.20
N TYR A 45 -18.97 8.04 9.71
CA TYR A 45 -17.78 8.25 10.54
C TYR A 45 -17.22 9.67 10.42
N TRP A 46 -18.03 10.63 10.01
CA TRP A 46 -17.61 12.01 9.74
C TRP A 46 -16.82 12.61 10.91
N GLU A 47 -17.37 12.51 12.12
CA GLU A 47 -16.80 13.09 13.35
C GLU A 47 -15.49 12.40 13.76
N CYS A 48 -15.30 11.14 13.38
CA CYS A 48 -14.09 10.38 13.69
C CYS A 48 -12.98 10.56 12.65
N MET A 49 -13.32 11.02 11.45
CA MET A 49 -12.37 11.15 10.34
C MET A 49 -11.85 12.57 10.14
N THR A 50 -12.57 13.58 10.64
CA THR A 50 -12.14 14.98 10.56
C THR A 50 -12.63 15.76 11.76
N THR A 51 -11.81 16.70 12.23
CA THR A 51 -12.18 17.65 13.28
C THR A 51 -13.05 18.81 12.78
N ARG A 52 -13.41 18.81 11.48
CA ARG A 52 -14.24 19.86 10.87
C ARG A 52 -15.70 19.71 11.23
N GLN A 53 -16.32 20.85 11.54
CA GLN A 53 -17.77 20.93 11.68
C GLN A 53 -18.45 20.47 10.40
N ARG A 54 -19.47 19.61 10.56
CA ARG A 54 -20.26 19.07 9.46
C ARG A 54 -21.03 20.21 8.77
N PRO A 55 -20.79 20.47 7.47
CA PRO A 55 -21.53 21.49 6.75
C PRO A 55 -23.01 21.08 6.63
N GLY A 56 -23.93 22.05 6.78
CA GLY A 56 -25.36 21.78 6.59
C GLY A 56 -25.73 21.33 5.17
N LYS A 57 -24.90 21.62 4.17
CA LYS A 57 -25.02 21.12 2.80
C LYS A 57 -23.73 20.41 2.36
N MET A 58 -23.83 19.10 2.11
CA MET A 58 -22.69 18.26 1.73
C MET A 58 -22.38 18.41 0.23
N THR A 59 -21.31 19.15 -0.11
CA THR A 59 -20.88 19.37 -1.50
C THR A 59 -19.64 18.56 -1.90
N TRP A 60 -18.96 17.95 -0.93
CA TRP A 60 -17.79 17.11 -1.16
C TRP A 60 -18.05 15.83 -1.99
N PRO A 61 -19.25 15.20 -2.01
CA PRO A 61 -19.49 14.01 -2.82
C PRO A 61 -19.22 14.19 -4.32
N ASN A 62 -19.42 15.42 -4.82
CA ASN A 62 -19.19 15.78 -6.22
C ASN A 62 -17.70 15.79 -6.60
N ASN A 63 -16.82 15.95 -5.62
CA ASN A 63 -15.38 16.07 -5.84
C ASN A 63 -14.66 14.72 -5.69
N ILE A 64 -15.31 13.68 -5.15
CA ILE A 64 -14.67 12.38 -4.87
C ILE A 64 -14.07 11.77 -6.14
N VAL A 65 -14.80 11.73 -7.26
CA VAL A 65 -14.29 11.11 -8.49
C VAL A 65 -13.05 11.83 -9.01
N LYS A 66 -13.01 13.17 -8.89
CA LYS A 66 -11.85 13.96 -9.27
C LYS A 66 -10.67 13.69 -8.33
N THR A 67 -10.91 13.77 -7.03
CA THR A 67 -9.89 13.54 -5.99
C THR A 67 -9.33 12.12 -6.03
N MET A 68 -10.18 11.12 -6.32
CA MET A 68 -9.79 9.71 -6.41
C MET A 68 -9.20 9.35 -7.77
N GLY A 69 -9.68 9.95 -8.86
CA GLY A 69 -9.14 9.74 -10.20
C GLY A 69 -7.70 10.25 -10.38
N GLU A 70 -7.32 11.29 -9.61
CA GLU A 70 -5.93 11.77 -9.52
C GLU A 70 -5.00 10.81 -8.74
N LEU A 71 -5.55 9.83 -8.00
CA LEU A 71 -4.80 8.95 -7.09
C LEU A 71 -4.85 7.47 -7.47
N LEU A 72 -5.93 7.04 -8.12
CA LEU A 72 -6.21 5.66 -8.48
C LEU A 72 -6.95 5.66 -9.84
N PRO A 73 -6.25 5.52 -10.98
CA PRO A 73 -6.87 5.46 -12.30
C PRO A 73 -7.91 4.35 -12.47
N GLU A 74 -7.92 3.35 -11.56
CA GLU A 74 -8.69 2.12 -11.72
C GLU A 74 -9.73 1.86 -10.60
N ALA A 75 -9.99 2.80 -9.68
CA ALA A 75 -10.92 2.56 -8.56
C ALA A 75 -12.36 3.04 -8.79
N VAL A 76 -12.65 3.72 -9.89
CA VAL A 76 -14.02 4.16 -10.25
C VAL A 76 -14.41 3.50 -11.56
N GLY A 77 -15.04 2.33 -11.47
CA GLY A 77 -15.65 1.68 -12.63
C GLY A 77 -16.72 2.59 -13.22
N ARG A 78 -16.55 2.96 -14.50
CA ARG A 78 -17.67 3.38 -15.34
C ARG A 78 -18.49 2.13 -15.65
N ASP A 79 -19.79 2.21 -15.46
CA ASP A 79 -20.73 1.13 -15.73
C ASP A 79 -20.56 0.57 -17.15
N GLY A 80 -20.23 -0.71 -17.25
CA GLY A 80 -20.11 -1.47 -18.48
C GLY A 80 -19.89 -2.95 -18.17
N GLU A 81 -20.74 -3.81 -18.73
CA GLU A 81 -20.89 -5.25 -18.47
C GLU A 81 -19.60 -6.10 -18.52
N PRO A 82 -19.57 -7.27 -17.85
CA PRO A 82 -18.35 -8.05 -17.64
C PRO A 82 -18.01 -8.88 -18.88
N SER A 83 -16.78 -8.75 -19.38
CA SER A 83 -16.15 -9.80 -20.18
C SER A 83 -15.08 -10.50 -19.36
N ALA A 84 -15.18 -11.83 -19.33
CA ALA A 84 -14.37 -12.72 -18.52
C ALA A 84 -12.89 -12.65 -18.93
N SER A 85 -12.04 -12.15 -18.02
CA SER A 85 -10.61 -12.46 -18.00
C SER A 85 -10.13 -12.32 -16.57
N SER A 86 -9.76 -13.46 -15.97
CA SER A 86 -9.20 -13.56 -14.64
C SER A 86 -7.90 -12.77 -14.54
N ARG A 87 -7.98 -11.52 -14.04
CA ARG A 87 -6.84 -10.70 -13.67
C ARG A 87 -6.58 -10.86 -12.18
N THR A 88 -5.47 -11.50 -11.84
CA THR A 88 -4.91 -11.54 -10.49
C THR A 88 -4.38 -10.14 -10.16
N GLU A 89 -5.17 -9.31 -9.47
CA GLU A 89 -4.80 -7.94 -9.11
C GLU A 89 -3.70 -7.91 -8.04
N GLY A 90 -2.49 -7.49 -8.43
CA GLY A 90 -1.41 -7.12 -7.52
C GLY A 90 -1.68 -5.76 -6.84
N PRO A 91 -1.29 -5.53 -5.57
CA PRO A 91 -1.65 -4.31 -4.86
C PRO A 91 -0.89 -3.05 -5.34
N ARG A 92 -1.70 -2.01 -5.54
CA ARG A 92 -1.38 -0.67 -6.03
C ARG A 92 -0.47 0.12 -5.07
N GLU A 93 0.28 1.05 -5.66
CA GLU A 93 1.38 1.83 -5.07
C GLU A 93 1.00 2.63 -3.80
N GLN A 94 1.92 2.69 -2.83
CA GLN A 94 1.84 3.61 -1.69
C GLN A 94 2.33 5.00 -2.11
N PRO A 95 1.64 6.09 -1.70
CA PRO A 95 2.02 7.43 -2.09
C PRO A 95 3.36 7.84 -1.45
N ARG A 96 4.33 8.26 -2.29
CA ARG A 96 5.48 9.04 -1.84
C ARG A 96 5.02 10.48 -1.62
N LYS A 97 5.10 11.02 -0.39
CA LYS A 97 5.01 12.47 -0.18
C LYS A 97 6.26 13.09 -0.84
N PRO A 98 6.13 14.09 -1.73
CA PRO A 98 7.28 14.78 -2.29
C PRO A 98 7.90 15.69 -1.23
N GLY A 99 9.13 15.41 -0.77
CA GLY A 99 9.99 16.42 -0.13
C GLY A 99 10.76 16.02 1.14
N ASP A 100 10.43 14.91 1.79
CA ASP A 100 10.88 14.62 3.15
C ASP A 100 11.79 13.39 3.29
N GLY A 101 12.02 12.64 2.20
CA GLY A 101 12.99 11.53 2.17
C GLY A 101 12.59 10.30 3.01
N TYR A 102 11.41 10.34 3.64
CA TYR A 102 10.87 9.22 4.42
C TYR A 102 10.13 8.24 3.52
N ARG A 103 10.30 6.95 3.82
CA ARG A 103 9.56 5.85 3.20
C ARG A 103 8.44 5.44 4.15
N TYR A 104 7.20 5.57 3.69
CA TYR A 104 6.04 5.07 4.41
C TYR A 104 5.84 3.61 4.07
N ILE A 105 5.53 2.80 5.08
CA ILE A 105 5.14 1.40 4.95
C ILE A 105 3.86 1.21 5.75
N LEU A 106 2.93 0.39 5.24
CA LEU A 106 1.79 -0.06 6.02
C LEU A 106 2.33 -0.82 7.23
N ALA A 107 1.74 -0.60 8.40
CA ALA A 107 2.10 -1.27 9.63
C ALA A 107 0.87 -1.94 10.22
N GLU A 108 1.06 -3.10 10.81
CA GLU A 108 0.04 -3.87 11.53
C GLU A 108 0.52 -4.16 12.95
N PRO A 109 -0.38 -4.28 13.95
CA PRO A 109 0.00 -4.71 15.28
C PRO A 109 0.73 -6.05 15.23
N ASP A 110 1.87 -6.16 15.93
CA ASP A 110 2.58 -7.43 16.04
C ASP A 110 1.85 -8.35 17.03
N PRO A 111 1.31 -9.51 16.60
CA PRO A 111 0.67 -10.48 17.49
C PRO A 111 1.60 -11.07 18.55
N HIS A 112 2.92 -10.90 18.41
CA HIS A 112 3.91 -11.34 19.40
C HIS A 112 4.42 -10.19 20.28
N ALA A 113 3.85 -8.99 20.16
CA ALA A 113 4.24 -7.84 20.97
C ALA A 113 4.01 -8.13 22.46
N PRO A 114 5.01 -7.86 23.33
CA PRO A 114 4.81 -7.99 24.76
C PRO A 114 3.87 -6.87 25.24
N ASP A 115 2.69 -7.26 25.71
CA ASP A 115 1.74 -6.43 26.48
C ASP A 115 1.05 -5.28 25.67
N PRO A 116 0.12 -5.60 24.75
CA PRO A 116 -0.57 -4.61 23.91
C PRO A 116 -1.45 -3.61 24.69
N GLU A 117 -1.83 -3.93 25.93
CA GLU A 117 -2.71 -3.12 26.78
C GLU A 117 -2.01 -1.92 27.44
N LYS A 118 -0.67 -1.85 27.40
CA LYS A 118 0.11 -0.72 27.94
C LYS A 118 0.24 0.48 27.00
N LEU A 119 -0.40 0.42 25.84
CA LEU A 119 -0.30 1.45 24.82
C LEU A 119 -1.21 2.64 25.16
N GLU A 120 -0.66 3.68 25.78
CA GLU A 120 -1.32 4.98 25.81
C GLU A 120 -1.37 5.56 24.38
N LEU A 121 -2.52 5.44 23.69
CA LEU A 121 -2.70 5.89 22.32
C LEU A 121 -2.41 7.39 22.12
N ASP A 122 -2.63 8.21 23.15
CA ASP A 122 -2.59 9.67 23.06
C ASP A 122 -1.18 10.26 22.96
N CYS A 123 -0.13 9.48 23.25
CA CYS A 123 1.25 9.98 23.28
C CYS A 123 2.10 9.64 22.04
N TRP A 124 1.51 9.05 20.99
CA TRP A 124 2.22 8.63 19.77
C TRP A 124 1.88 9.40 18.49
N ALA A 125 0.96 10.38 18.54
CA ALA A 125 0.67 11.23 17.40
C ALA A 125 1.94 11.96 16.91
N GLY A 126 2.35 11.68 15.66
CA GLY A 126 3.54 12.27 15.05
C GLY A 126 4.88 11.62 15.43
N LYS A 127 4.91 10.55 16.24
CA LYS A 127 6.13 9.79 16.55
C LYS A 127 6.32 8.62 15.56
N PRO A 128 7.57 8.17 15.32
CA PRO A 128 7.82 6.95 14.55
C PRO A 128 7.09 5.75 15.16
N ILE A 129 6.57 4.88 14.29
CA ILE A 129 5.86 3.67 14.72
C ILE A 129 6.79 2.80 15.58
N PRO A 130 6.37 2.41 16.81
CA PRO A 130 7.18 1.54 17.68
C PRO A 130 7.34 0.16 17.06
N GLY A 131 8.58 -0.19 16.69
CA GLY A 131 8.90 -1.48 16.05
C GLY A 131 8.72 -2.70 16.95
N ASP A 132 8.55 -2.50 18.27
CA ASP A 132 8.28 -3.58 19.24
C ASP A 132 6.79 -3.92 19.35
N LEU A 133 5.92 -3.05 18.82
CA LEU A 133 4.45 -3.18 18.90
C LEU A 133 3.82 -3.37 17.54
N TYR A 134 4.45 -2.85 16.50
CA TYR A 134 3.96 -2.89 15.14
C TYR A 134 5.05 -3.39 14.21
N ARG A 135 4.66 -4.24 13.28
CA ARG A 135 5.51 -4.71 12.19
C ARG A 135 5.04 -4.12 10.87
N ALA A 136 5.94 -4.09 9.89
CA ALA A 136 5.55 -3.79 8.53
C ALA A 136 4.49 -4.81 8.08
N CYS A 137 3.36 -4.33 7.57
CA CYS A 137 2.37 -5.16 6.90
C CYS A 137 2.96 -5.54 5.54
N LEU A 138 3.62 -6.69 5.52
CA LEU A 138 4.23 -7.27 4.34
C LEU A 138 3.24 -8.23 3.67
N TYR A 139 3.53 -8.56 2.42
CA TYR A 139 2.77 -9.57 1.71
C TYR A 139 2.97 -10.94 2.36
N GLU A 140 1.93 -11.77 2.35
CA GLU A 140 2.01 -13.15 2.81
C GLU A 140 3.10 -13.96 2.06
N ARG A 141 3.37 -13.58 0.80
CA ARG A 141 4.47 -14.10 0.00
C ARG A 141 5.66 -13.14 -0.06
N VAL A 142 6.86 -13.70 0.03
CA VAL A 142 8.11 -12.98 -0.25
C VAL A 142 8.22 -12.77 -1.75
N LEU A 143 8.30 -11.50 -2.18
CA LEU A 143 8.28 -11.07 -3.58
C LEU A 143 9.32 -9.97 -3.81
N LEU A 144 9.62 -9.62 -5.05
CA LEU A 144 10.40 -8.41 -5.34
C LEU A 144 9.63 -7.14 -4.95
N ALA A 145 10.29 -6.19 -4.29
CA ALA A 145 9.66 -4.96 -3.80
C ALA A 145 9.41 -3.96 -4.95
N LEU A 146 8.17 -3.49 -5.08
CA LEU A 146 7.82 -2.46 -6.08
C LEU A 146 8.33 -1.06 -5.71
N HIS A 147 8.44 -0.78 -4.40
CA HIS A 147 8.82 0.54 -3.89
C HIS A 147 10.35 0.69 -3.71
N ASP A 148 11.07 -0.43 -3.63
CA ASP A 148 12.50 -0.48 -3.36
C ASP A 148 13.26 -1.06 -4.55
N ARG A 149 13.06 -0.39 -5.69
CA ARG A 149 13.68 -0.70 -6.98
C ARG A 149 14.07 0.58 -7.70
N ALA A 150 15.07 0.47 -8.57
CA ALA A 150 15.34 1.51 -9.54
C ALA A 150 14.13 1.65 -10.51
N PRO A 151 13.65 2.87 -10.81
CA PRO A 151 12.44 3.08 -11.61
C PRO A 151 12.47 2.43 -13.00
N GLN A 152 13.67 2.33 -13.60
CA GLN A 152 13.89 1.76 -14.93
C GLN A 152 13.83 0.23 -14.97
N LEU A 153 13.82 -0.46 -13.83
CA LEU A 153 13.69 -1.91 -13.79
C LEU A 153 12.28 -2.35 -14.19
N LYS A 154 12.20 -3.36 -15.04
CA LYS A 154 10.94 -4.02 -15.42
C LYS A 154 10.75 -5.24 -14.54
N ILE A 155 9.62 -5.32 -13.86
CA ILE A 155 9.26 -6.45 -12.98
C ILE A 155 8.02 -7.11 -13.57
N SER A 156 7.99 -8.44 -13.59
CA SER A 156 6.83 -9.22 -14.01
C SER A 156 5.63 -9.04 -13.07
N ASP A 157 4.42 -9.35 -13.55
CA ASP A 157 3.19 -9.19 -12.76
C ASP A 157 3.15 -10.10 -11.51
N ASP A 158 3.77 -11.28 -11.59
CA ASP A 158 3.94 -12.20 -10.46
C ASP A 158 5.02 -11.74 -9.45
N ARG A 159 5.79 -10.71 -9.81
CA ARG A 159 6.85 -10.08 -9.02
C ARG A 159 7.99 -11.03 -8.61
N LEU A 160 8.26 -12.03 -9.45
CA LEU A 160 9.36 -12.98 -9.26
C LEU A 160 10.49 -12.78 -10.27
N THR A 161 10.24 -12.14 -11.41
CA THR A 161 11.23 -11.87 -12.45
C THR A 161 11.53 -10.37 -12.55
N VAL A 162 12.80 -10.03 -12.74
CA VAL A 162 13.24 -8.65 -12.99
C VAL A 162 14.17 -8.59 -14.18
N ILE A 163 13.96 -7.60 -15.04
CA ILE A 163 14.77 -7.34 -16.22
C ILE A 163 15.39 -5.95 -16.09
N GLY A 164 16.72 -5.91 -16.21
CA GLY A 164 17.51 -4.69 -16.25
C GLY A 164 17.49 -4.02 -17.61
N GLU A 165 17.49 -2.69 -17.63
CA GLU A 165 17.69 -1.90 -18.84
C GLU A 165 18.75 -0.83 -18.59
N LYS A 166 19.82 -0.84 -19.39
CA LYS A 166 20.92 0.14 -19.43
C LYS A 166 21.62 0.38 -18.07
N GLY A 167 22.81 -0.20 -17.94
CA GLY A 167 23.67 -0.02 -16.76
C GLY A 167 23.18 -0.78 -15.53
N TYR A 168 23.95 -0.70 -14.44
CA TYR A 168 23.62 -1.39 -13.20
C TYR A 168 22.49 -0.68 -12.46
N SER A 169 21.50 -1.48 -12.05
CA SER A 169 20.37 -1.07 -11.23
C SER A 169 20.06 -2.16 -10.20
N MET A 170 19.24 -1.84 -9.20
CA MET A 170 19.00 -2.71 -8.05
C MET A 170 17.51 -2.75 -7.70
N VAL A 171 17.06 -3.94 -7.28
CA VAL A 171 15.79 -4.18 -6.60
C VAL A 171 16.06 -5.02 -5.35
N ARG A 172 15.30 -4.80 -4.28
CA ARG A 172 15.32 -5.64 -3.07
C ARG A 172 14.04 -6.46 -2.94
N ALA A 173 14.09 -7.52 -2.13
CA ALA A 173 12.91 -8.28 -1.75
C ALA A 173 11.98 -7.43 -0.85
N SER A 174 10.71 -7.82 -0.77
CA SER A 174 9.71 -7.20 0.10
C SER A 174 10.00 -7.42 1.58
N HIS A 175 10.79 -8.44 1.91
CA HIS A 175 11.14 -8.82 3.27
C HIS A 175 12.62 -8.62 3.54
N GLY A 176 12.93 -8.17 4.75
CA GLY A 176 14.28 -8.16 5.31
C GLY A 176 14.42 -9.22 6.39
N VAL A 177 15.67 -9.61 6.66
CA VAL A 177 16.00 -10.55 7.74
C VAL A 177 16.73 -9.80 8.85
N ARG A 178 16.41 -10.11 10.12
CA ARG A 178 17.05 -9.50 11.31
C ARG A 178 17.88 -10.51 12.12
N LYS A 179 17.38 -11.74 12.27
CA LYS A 179 18.01 -12.81 13.07
C LYS A 179 17.68 -14.19 12.47
N GLY A 180 18.50 -15.19 12.79
CA GLY A 180 18.34 -16.57 12.30
C GLY A 180 19.16 -16.88 11.05
N ALA A 181 19.01 -18.12 10.55
CA ALA A 181 19.63 -18.60 9.32
C ALA A 181 18.57 -18.64 8.21
N TRP A 182 18.89 -18.04 7.06
CA TRP A 182 17.97 -17.87 5.93
C TRP A 182 18.65 -18.27 4.63
N TYR A 183 17.85 -18.72 3.67
CA TYR A 183 18.30 -19.14 2.35
C TYR A 183 17.31 -18.69 1.28
N PHE A 184 17.81 -18.44 0.07
CA PHE A 184 17.01 -18.13 -1.11
C PHE A 184 17.77 -18.58 -2.36
N GLU A 185 17.04 -18.79 -3.44
CA GLU A 185 17.57 -19.19 -4.74
C GLU A 185 17.23 -18.13 -5.79
N ILE A 186 18.05 -18.07 -6.84
CA ILE A 186 17.82 -17.23 -8.01
C ILE A 186 18.06 -18.07 -9.25
N SER A 187 17.07 -18.11 -10.14
CA SER A 187 17.20 -18.66 -11.49
C SER A 187 17.58 -17.54 -12.47
N MET A 188 18.46 -17.86 -13.43
CA MET A 188 18.77 -16.98 -14.56
C MET A 188 18.02 -17.51 -15.78
N ASP A 189 16.94 -16.84 -16.17
CA ASP A 189 16.13 -17.25 -17.31
C ASP A 189 16.83 -16.91 -18.63
N GLU A 190 17.37 -15.69 -18.75
CA GLU A 190 18.11 -15.21 -19.91
C GLU A 190 19.36 -14.42 -19.48
N MET A 191 20.52 -14.73 -20.10
CA MET A 191 21.77 -14.01 -19.87
C MET A 191 22.59 -13.91 -21.17
N PRO A 192 22.29 -12.93 -22.04
CA PRO A 192 23.07 -12.66 -23.24
C PRO A 192 24.53 -12.30 -22.94
N PRO A 193 25.48 -12.47 -23.90
CA PRO A 193 26.92 -12.33 -23.66
C PRO A 193 27.41 -10.95 -23.20
N ASP A 194 26.65 -9.89 -23.48
CA ASP A 194 26.95 -8.50 -23.10
C ASP A 194 26.22 -8.06 -21.82
N THR A 195 25.61 -9.01 -21.12
CA THR A 195 24.87 -8.75 -19.87
C THR A 195 25.59 -9.34 -18.66
N ALA A 196 25.32 -8.75 -17.49
CA ALA A 196 25.83 -9.25 -16.23
C ALA A 196 24.83 -8.92 -15.11
N ALA A 197 24.78 -9.80 -14.11
CA ALA A 197 23.95 -9.61 -12.92
C ALA A 197 24.81 -9.76 -11.66
N ARG A 198 24.46 -8.99 -10.62
CA ARG A 198 25.05 -9.10 -9.27
C ARG A 198 23.94 -9.45 -8.30
N LEU A 199 24.12 -10.54 -7.58
CA LEU A 199 23.12 -11.14 -6.72
C LEU A 199 23.67 -11.23 -5.29
N GLY A 200 22.82 -11.00 -4.29
CA GLY A 200 23.22 -11.12 -2.89
C GLY A 200 22.33 -10.35 -1.94
N TRP A 201 22.88 -10.05 -0.77
CA TRP A 201 22.23 -9.32 0.30
C TRP A 201 22.66 -7.85 0.32
N SER A 202 21.74 -6.97 0.70
CA SER A 202 22.00 -5.54 0.85
C SER A 202 21.33 -5.03 2.12
N GLN A 203 22.07 -4.29 2.94
CA GLN A 203 21.50 -3.53 4.03
C GLN A 203 20.76 -2.30 3.47
N PRO A 204 19.73 -1.78 4.18
CA PRO A 204 19.21 -0.45 3.90
C PRO A 204 20.35 0.57 3.94
N LEU A 205 20.28 1.63 3.13
CA LEU A 205 21.31 2.70 3.15
C LEU A 205 21.49 3.19 4.58
N GLY A 206 22.71 3.07 5.10
CA GLY A 206 23.04 3.39 6.48
C GLY A 206 22.86 4.88 6.79
N LYS A 207 22.32 5.14 7.97
CA LYS A 207 22.81 6.22 8.83
C LYS A 207 23.75 5.59 9.84
#